data_AF-A0A328RTC7-F1
#
_entry.id   AF-A0A328RTC7-F1
#
_cell.length_a   1.000
_cell.length_b   1.000
_cell.length_c   1.000
_cell.angle_alpha   90.00
_cell.angle_beta   90.00
_cell.angle_gamma   90.00
#
_symmetry.space_group_name_H-M   'P 1'
#
loop_
_entity.id
_entity.type
_entity.pdbx_description
1 polymer ?
#
loop_
_entity_poly.entity_id
_entity_poly.type
_entity_poly.pdbx_seq_one_letter_code
_entity_poly.pdbx_strand_id
1 'polypeptide(L)'
;LEKMNRLSHPDLPFTIEVLIYFENAYVSRDPIKNMRYTFPKITQGIGGSLYITPLPVVTQQDLVNMPAAIIECFDGEKSLGTWLVSATLGAPQHVSIGGKNLEISLRYFRYYTDYFITLNDFKFDRYIGTSIPKNYSSLVHLSNASNNEEREVLIYMNNPLRYEGKTYYQASFGKDETLSVLQVVENPGWLFPYLSCILISFGLLWHFLLSLKRFTKRKK
;
A
#
# COMPACT_ATOMS: atom_id res chain seq x y z
N LEU A 1 8.10 -6.17 13.08
CA LEU A 1 7.45 -6.54 14.36
C LEU A 1 7.60 -8.03 14.70
N GLU A 2 8.19 -8.87 13.83
CA GLU A 2 8.18 -10.33 14.02
C GLU A 2 9.14 -10.91 15.08
N LYS A 3 10.07 -10.13 15.68
CA LYS A 3 11.09 -10.70 16.59
C LYS A 3 11.61 -9.80 17.71
N MET A 4 10.85 -8.80 18.18
CA MET A 4 11.23 -8.06 19.39
C MET A 4 10.07 -8.05 20.37
N ASN A 5 10.20 -8.82 21.45
CA ASN A 5 9.18 -8.90 22.49
C ASN A 5 8.99 -7.56 23.20
N ARG A 6 10.01 -6.69 23.26
CA ARG A 6 9.89 -5.38 23.90
C ARG A 6 10.54 -4.29 23.05
N LEU A 7 9.74 -3.30 22.68
CA LEU A 7 10.10 -2.10 21.94
C LEU A 7 10.36 -0.96 22.93
N SER A 8 11.50 -0.30 22.77
CA SER A 8 11.86 0.92 23.52
C SER A 8 12.37 1.97 22.54
N HIS A 9 12.17 3.24 22.88
CA HIS A 9 12.70 4.36 22.11
C HIS A 9 13.20 5.43 23.09
N PRO A 10 14.36 6.08 22.84
CA PRO A 10 14.93 7.08 23.75
C PRO A 10 13.95 8.22 24.12
N ASP A 11 13.08 8.60 23.18
CA ASP A 11 12.10 9.68 23.37
C ASP A 11 10.79 9.23 24.01
N LEU A 12 10.57 7.93 24.24
CA LEU A 12 9.34 7.42 24.83
C LEU A 12 9.54 7.16 26.34
N PRO A 13 8.64 7.66 27.21
CA PRO A 13 8.72 7.45 28.65
C PRO A 13 8.24 6.05 29.09
N PHE A 14 8.08 5.11 28.15
CA PHE A 14 7.53 3.79 28.39
C PHE A 14 8.06 2.78 27.36
N THR A 15 7.88 1.50 27.66
CA THR A 15 8.22 0.41 26.73
C THR A 15 6.96 -0.34 26.33
N ILE A 16 6.98 -0.94 25.15
CA ILE A 16 5.82 -1.65 24.58
C ILE A 16 6.22 -3.09 24.30
N GLU A 17 5.45 -4.05 24.79
CA GLU A 17 5.56 -5.44 24.39
C GLU A 17 4.44 -5.81 23.42
N VAL A 18 4.79 -6.51 22.35
CA VAL A 18 3.81 -7.00 21.37
C VAL A 18 3.44 -8.42 21.75
N LEU A 19 2.29 -8.59 22.41
CA LEU A 19 1.82 -9.89 22.87
C LEU A 19 1.34 -10.78 21.71
N ILE A 20 0.65 -10.17 20.74
CA ILE A 20 0.23 -10.84 19.51
C ILE A 20 0.10 -9.83 18.37
N TYR A 21 0.42 -10.27 17.16
CA TYR A 21 0.27 -9.51 15.93
C TYR A 21 -0.49 -10.33 14.89
N PHE A 22 -1.42 -9.68 14.20
CA PHE A 22 -2.18 -10.24 13.09
C PHE A 22 -1.90 -9.39 11.86
N GLU A 23 -1.42 -10.03 10.79
CA GLU A 23 -1.24 -9.35 9.49
C GLU A 23 -2.58 -8.89 8.91
N ASN A 24 -3.62 -9.69 9.07
CA ASN A 24 -4.98 -9.36 8.66
C ASN A 24 -5.98 -9.84 9.71
N ALA A 25 -6.84 -8.94 10.19
CA ALA A 25 -7.87 -9.25 11.14
C ALA A 25 -9.12 -8.40 10.92
N TYR A 26 -10.28 -9.00 11.18
CA TYR A 26 -11.54 -8.29 11.34
C TYR A 26 -11.73 -7.89 12.80
N VAL A 27 -11.77 -6.59 13.07
CA VAL A 27 -12.03 -6.02 14.40
C VAL A 27 -13.42 -5.40 14.40
N SER A 28 -14.32 -5.92 15.24
CA SER A 28 -15.73 -5.51 15.26
C SER A 28 -16.33 -5.62 16.66
N ARG A 29 -17.48 -4.96 16.88
CA ARG A 29 -18.30 -5.14 18.09
C ARG A 29 -19.03 -6.47 18.11
N ASP A 30 -19.26 -7.06 16.93
CA ASP A 30 -19.92 -8.35 16.78
C ASP A 30 -18.91 -9.42 16.37
N PRO A 31 -18.88 -10.58 17.05
CA PRO A 31 -18.02 -11.68 16.65
C PRO A 31 -18.53 -12.33 15.36
N ILE A 32 -17.61 -12.87 14.56
CA ILE A 32 -18.00 -13.78 13.49
C ILE A 32 -18.53 -15.07 14.13
N LYS A 33 -19.77 -15.44 13.81
CA LYS A 33 -20.44 -16.62 14.38
C LYS A 33 -19.59 -17.88 14.18
N ASN A 34 -19.58 -18.76 15.18
CA ASN A 34 -18.88 -20.06 15.20
C ASN A 34 -17.34 -20.01 15.22
N MET A 35 -16.73 -18.85 15.43
CA MET A 35 -15.29 -18.75 15.72
C MET A 35 -15.08 -18.22 17.14
N ARG A 36 -14.32 -18.94 17.95
CA ARG A 36 -13.88 -18.48 19.27
C ARG A 36 -12.36 -18.57 19.32
N TYR A 37 -11.73 -17.43 19.49
CA TYR A 37 -10.30 -17.32 19.74
C TYR A 37 -10.09 -16.85 21.17
N THR A 38 -9.06 -17.38 21.82
CA THR A 38 -8.62 -16.92 23.14
C THR A 38 -7.35 -16.10 22.95
N PHE A 39 -7.39 -14.86 23.40
CA PHE A 39 -6.26 -13.93 23.36
C PHE A 39 -5.97 -13.38 24.76
N PRO A 40 -4.80 -12.77 24.99
CA PRO A 40 -4.55 -12.00 26.19
C PRO A 40 -5.70 -11.01 26.45
N LYS A 41 -6.13 -10.92 27.71
CA LYS A 41 -7.19 -10.00 28.10
C LYS A 41 -6.75 -8.58 27.78
N ILE A 42 -7.59 -7.85 27.04
CA ILE A 42 -7.42 -6.42 26.82
C ILE A 42 -8.02 -5.69 28.02
N THR A 43 -7.22 -4.92 28.73
CA THR A 43 -7.60 -4.29 29.99
C THR A 43 -7.86 -2.79 29.86
N GLN A 44 -7.43 -2.19 28.75
CA GLN A 44 -7.48 -0.74 28.52
C GLN A 44 -8.08 -0.40 27.15
N GLY A 45 -8.57 0.83 27.05
CA GLY A 45 -9.15 1.37 25.81
C GLY A 45 -10.42 0.65 25.35
N ILE A 46 -10.80 0.86 24.09
CA ILE A 46 -12.05 0.30 23.54
C ILE A 46 -11.93 -1.19 23.22
N GLY A 47 -10.70 -1.71 23.16
CA GLY A 47 -10.43 -3.09 22.74
C GLY A 47 -11.08 -4.15 23.63
N GLY A 48 -11.33 -3.85 24.91
CA GLY A 48 -12.08 -4.74 25.80
C GLY A 48 -13.54 -4.98 25.40
N SER A 49 -14.09 -4.14 24.50
CA SER A 49 -15.45 -4.24 23.95
C SER A 49 -15.50 -4.76 22.51
N LEU A 50 -14.35 -5.15 21.95
CA LEU A 50 -14.22 -5.56 20.56
C LEU A 50 -13.79 -7.03 20.45
N TYR A 51 -14.29 -7.69 19.41
CA TYR A 51 -13.85 -9.00 18.97
C TYR A 51 -12.82 -8.86 17.88
N ILE A 52 -11.78 -9.70 17.95
CA ILE A 52 -10.75 -9.82 16.93
C ILE A 52 -10.93 -11.18 16.26
N THR A 53 -11.07 -11.18 14.94
CA THR A 53 -11.12 -12.42 14.15
C THR A 53 -9.96 -12.40 13.16
N PRO A 54 -8.92 -13.25 13.34
CA PRO A 54 -7.84 -13.37 12.37
C PRO A 54 -8.39 -13.79 11.01
N LEU A 55 -7.90 -13.17 9.94
CA LEU A 55 -8.26 -13.49 8.57
C LEU A 55 -7.02 -13.92 7.78
N PRO A 56 -7.18 -14.74 6.72
CA PRO A 56 -6.09 -15.00 5.79
C PRO A 56 -5.57 -13.71 5.16
N VAL A 57 -4.27 -13.67 4.89
CA VAL A 57 -3.65 -12.57 4.14
C VAL A 57 -4.23 -12.51 2.73
N VAL A 58 -4.57 -11.31 2.28
CA VAL A 58 -5.07 -11.05 0.93
C VAL A 58 -3.95 -10.53 0.03
N THR A 59 -3.98 -10.94 -1.23
CA THR A 59 -3.04 -10.53 -2.28
C THR A 59 -3.75 -9.95 -3.51
N GLN A 60 -5.09 -9.87 -3.47
CA GLN A 60 -5.91 -9.31 -4.54
C GLN A 60 -5.74 -7.79 -4.56
N GLN A 61 -5.71 -7.20 -5.76
CA GLN A 61 -5.43 -5.76 -5.96
C GLN A 61 -6.43 -4.84 -5.22
N ASP A 62 -7.69 -5.24 -5.11
CA ASP A 62 -8.76 -4.41 -4.54
C ASP A 62 -8.97 -4.65 -3.04
N LEU A 63 -8.16 -5.51 -2.42
CA LEU A 63 -8.23 -5.84 -1.00
C LEU A 63 -6.95 -5.41 -0.29
N VAL A 64 -7.10 -4.96 0.94
CA VAL A 64 -5.96 -4.59 1.81
C VAL A 64 -6.04 -5.38 3.11
N ASN A 65 -4.89 -5.84 3.58
CA ASN A 65 -4.76 -6.48 4.88
C ASN A 65 -5.00 -5.45 5.98
N MET A 66 -5.81 -5.78 6.96
CA MET A 66 -6.15 -4.91 8.09
C MET A 66 -5.40 -5.38 9.35
N PRO A 67 -4.18 -4.89 9.61
CA PRO A 67 -3.38 -5.40 10.71
C PRO A 67 -3.96 -5.00 12.07
N ALA A 68 -3.74 -5.88 13.05
CA ALA A 68 -4.11 -5.65 14.45
C ALA A 68 -3.04 -6.24 15.37
N ALA A 69 -2.90 -5.69 16.57
CA ALA A 69 -2.01 -6.21 17.59
C ALA A 69 -2.61 -6.01 18.98
N ILE A 70 -2.31 -6.94 19.89
CA ILE A 70 -2.48 -6.69 21.32
C ILE A 70 -1.10 -6.37 21.87
N ILE A 71 -1.00 -5.21 22.50
CA ILE A 71 0.24 -4.70 23.06
C ILE A 71 0.08 -4.49 24.57
N GLU A 72 1.17 -4.64 25.30
CA GLU A 72 1.27 -4.29 26.71
C GLU A 72 2.23 -3.10 26.85
N CYS A 73 1.86 -2.09 27.63
CA CYS A 73 2.72 -0.94 27.88
C CYS A 73 3.27 -1.00 29.31
N PHE A 74 4.52 -0.59 29.50
CA PHE A 74 5.21 -0.64 30.79
C PHE A 74 5.90 0.68 31.14
N ASP A 75 5.78 1.06 32.41
CA ASP A 75 6.56 2.10 33.09
C ASP A 75 7.67 1.45 33.92
N GLY A 76 8.90 1.42 33.39
CA GLY A 76 9.95 0.54 33.93
C GLY A 76 9.48 -0.92 33.93
N GLU A 77 9.41 -1.58 35.07
CA GLU A 77 8.89 -2.96 35.19
C GLU A 77 7.38 -3.03 35.47
N LYS A 78 6.72 -1.90 35.69
CA LYS A 78 5.29 -1.87 36.03
C LYS A 78 4.44 -1.92 34.76
N SER A 79 3.62 -2.96 34.63
CA SER A 79 2.59 -3.01 33.58
C SER A 79 1.54 -1.92 33.78
N LEU A 80 1.21 -1.21 32.70
CA LEU A 80 0.15 -0.22 32.61
C LEU A 80 -1.16 -0.83 32.08
N GLY A 81 -1.11 -2.08 31.63
CA GLY A 81 -2.21 -2.81 31.01
C GLY A 81 -1.97 -3.12 29.54
N THR A 82 -3.03 -3.59 28.91
CA THR A 82 -3.02 -4.16 27.56
C THR A 82 -4.03 -3.45 26.68
N TRP A 83 -3.61 -3.10 25.47
CA TRP A 83 -4.40 -2.38 24.47
C TRP A 83 -4.53 -3.19 23.18
N LEU A 84 -5.67 -3.06 22.53
CA LEU A 84 -5.82 -3.42 21.12
C LEU A 84 -5.46 -2.21 20.27
N VAL A 85 -4.54 -2.40 19.33
CA VAL A 85 -4.24 -1.43 18.26
C VAL A 85 -4.54 -2.08 16.92
N SER A 86 -5.19 -1.37 16.01
CA SER A 86 -5.44 -1.86 14.65
C SER A 86 -5.49 -0.69 13.67
N ALA A 87 -5.09 -0.95 12.42
CA ALA A 87 -5.24 0.01 11.34
C ALA A 87 -6.72 0.34 11.02
N THR A 88 -7.66 -0.47 11.50
CA THR A 88 -9.11 -0.24 11.37
C THR A 88 -9.70 0.66 12.45
N LEU A 89 -8.96 0.91 13.54
CA LEU A 89 -9.43 1.83 14.56
C LEU A 89 -9.29 3.26 14.05
N GLY A 90 -10.42 3.95 13.90
CA GLY A 90 -10.48 5.33 13.40
C GLY A 90 -9.92 6.38 14.37
N ALA A 91 -9.65 6.00 15.62
CA ALA A 91 -9.08 6.87 16.65
C ALA A 91 -7.91 6.18 17.36
N PRO A 92 -6.85 6.92 17.73
CA PRO A 92 -5.77 6.39 18.54
C PRO A 92 -6.26 5.92 19.91
N GLN A 93 -5.54 4.98 20.51
CA GLN A 93 -5.72 4.62 21.91
C GLN A 93 -4.88 5.55 22.79
N HIS A 94 -5.34 5.82 24.01
CA HIS A 94 -4.63 6.69 24.94
C HIS A 94 -3.90 5.88 26.01
N VAL A 95 -2.70 6.35 26.39
CA VAL A 95 -1.89 5.84 27.51
C VAL A 95 -1.45 7.03 28.36
N SER A 96 -1.76 6.97 29.65
CA SER A 96 -1.35 7.99 30.62
C SER A 96 -0.12 7.51 31.39
N ILE A 97 1.00 8.25 31.28
CA ILE A 97 2.27 7.93 31.94
C ILE A 97 3.00 9.20 32.39
N GLY A 98 3.46 9.23 33.64
CA GLY A 98 4.21 10.38 34.19
C GLY A 98 3.48 11.72 34.06
N GLY A 99 2.14 11.71 34.15
CA GLY A 99 1.30 12.91 33.97
C GLY A 99 1.11 13.36 32.52
N LYS A 100 1.67 12.64 31.53
CA LYS A 100 1.45 12.88 30.10
C LYS A 100 0.39 11.94 29.55
N ASN A 101 -0.46 12.44 28.66
CA ASN A 101 -1.39 11.63 27.87
C ASN A 101 -0.80 11.44 26.48
N LEU A 102 -0.46 10.20 26.16
CA LEU A 102 0.14 9.81 24.89
C LEU A 102 -0.89 9.07 24.05
N GLU A 103 -0.71 9.13 22.74
CA GLU A 103 -1.53 8.42 21.76
C GLU A 103 -0.74 7.28 21.15
N ILE A 104 -1.38 6.12 21.03
CA ILE A 104 -0.84 4.93 20.40
C ILE A 104 -1.78 4.49 19.30
N SER A 105 -1.24 4.29 18.09
CA SER A 105 -1.98 3.78 16.95
C SER A 105 -1.11 2.82 16.15
N LEU A 106 -1.74 1.80 15.57
CA LEU A 106 -1.12 0.95 14.56
C LEU A 106 -1.44 1.53 13.19
N ARG A 107 -0.41 1.82 12.40
CA ARG A 107 -0.54 2.40 11.06
C ARG A 107 0.22 1.55 10.06
N TYR A 108 -0.20 1.60 8.81
CA TYR A 108 0.59 1.02 7.72
C TYR A 108 1.99 1.64 7.67
N PHE A 109 2.96 0.81 7.30
CA PHE A 109 4.31 1.27 7.06
C PHE A 109 4.27 2.35 5.95
N ARG A 110 4.91 3.49 6.22
CA ARG A 110 5.07 4.55 5.23
C ARG A 110 6.36 4.33 4.48
N TYR A 111 6.24 4.11 3.18
CA TYR A 111 7.38 4.03 2.29
C TYR A 111 7.75 5.45 1.83
N TYR A 112 8.89 5.95 2.29
CA TYR A 112 9.44 7.23 1.86
C TYR A 112 10.40 7.02 0.68
N THR A 113 10.35 7.92 -0.30
CA THR A 113 11.22 7.95 -1.47
C THR A 113 12.19 9.11 -1.39
N ASP A 114 13.33 9.01 -2.07
CA ASP A 114 14.33 10.09 -2.17
C ASP A 114 13.95 11.19 -3.19
N TYR A 115 12.75 11.09 -3.76
CA TYR A 115 12.17 12.03 -4.69
C TYR A 115 10.76 12.41 -4.27
N PHE A 116 10.31 13.56 -4.76
CA PHE A 116 8.98 14.11 -4.51
C PHE A 116 8.20 14.25 -5.81
N ILE A 117 6.89 13.96 -5.71
CA ILE A 117 5.92 14.17 -6.78
C ILE A 117 4.88 15.15 -6.22
N THR A 118 4.91 16.37 -6.72
CA THR A 118 3.97 17.44 -6.34
C THR A 118 2.95 17.62 -7.44
N LEU A 119 1.67 17.67 -7.08
CA LEU A 119 0.62 17.98 -8.04
C LEU A 119 0.60 19.48 -8.32
N ASN A 120 0.88 19.87 -9.57
CA ASN A 120 0.79 21.26 -10.01
C ASN A 120 -0.63 21.60 -10.47
N ASP A 121 -1.24 20.70 -11.25
CA ASP A 121 -2.57 20.92 -11.81
C ASP A 121 -3.28 19.58 -12.06
N PHE A 122 -4.59 19.55 -11.86
CA PHE A 122 -5.44 18.40 -12.16
C PHE A 122 -6.57 18.85 -13.08
N LYS A 123 -6.71 18.16 -14.21
CA LYS A 123 -7.78 18.40 -15.18
C LYS A 123 -8.50 17.11 -15.47
N PHE A 124 -9.80 17.20 -15.69
CA PHE A 124 -10.57 16.08 -16.19
C PHE A 124 -11.77 16.60 -16.99
N ASP A 125 -12.15 15.83 -18.01
CA ASP A 125 -13.33 16.09 -18.83
C ASP A 125 -14.46 15.14 -18.42
N ARG A 126 -15.72 15.55 -18.57
CA ARG A 126 -16.89 14.66 -18.40
C ARG A 126 -17.55 14.36 -19.74
N TYR A 127 -18.25 13.23 -19.83
CA TYR A 127 -19.19 13.02 -20.93
C TYR A 127 -20.37 13.98 -20.77
N ILE A 128 -20.75 14.63 -21.87
CA ILE A 128 -21.87 15.58 -21.91
C ILE A 128 -23.13 14.93 -21.33
N GLY A 129 -23.77 15.61 -20.38
CA GLY A 129 -24.98 15.13 -19.73
C GLY A 129 -24.77 14.04 -18.67
N THR A 130 -23.53 13.75 -18.28
CA THR A 130 -23.23 12.77 -17.22
C THR A 130 -22.22 13.32 -16.22
N SER A 131 -22.14 12.71 -15.04
CA SER A 131 -21.05 12.90 -14.09
C SER A 131 -19.83 12.02 -14.39
N ILE A 132 -19.86 11.21 -15.46
CA ILE A 132 -18.83 10.21 -15.76
C ILE A 132 -17.59 10.92 -16.34
N PRO A 133 -16.40 10.76 -15.74
CA PRO A 133 -15.17 11.30 -16.28
C PRO A 133 -14.81 10.59 -17.59
N LYS A 134 -14.51 11.39 -18.62
CA LYS A 134 -14.05 10.95 -19.94
C LYS A 134 -12.53 10.87 -20.00
N ASN A 135 -11.85 11.89 -19.50
CA ASN A 135 -10.40 12.01 -19.45
C ASN A 135 -10.00 12.57 -18.10
N TYR A 136 -8.82 12.21 -17.61
CA TYR A 136 -8.18 12.87 -16.49
C TYR A 136 -6.67 12.99 -16.75
N SER A 137 -6.08 14.05 -16.23
CA SER A 137 -4.65 14.32 -16.30
C SER A 137 -4.17 15.04 -15.05
N SER A 138 -3.05 14.59 -14.50
CA SER A 138 -2.32 15.26 -13.43
C SER A 138 -1.01 15.79 -14.01
N LEU A 139 -0.84 17.10 -14.02
CA LEU A 139 0.46 17.71 -14.22
C LEU A 139 1.19 17.67 -12.88
N VAL A 140 2.27 16.89 -12.83
CA VAL A 140 3.07 16.73 -11.62
C VAL A 140 4.46 17.29 -11.82
N HIS A 141 5.00 17.91 -10.79
CA HIS A 141 6.39 18.27 -10.68
C HIS A 141 7.14 17.14 -9.98
N LEU A 142 8.10 16.56 -10.69
CA LEU A 142 9.01 15.54 -10.16
C LEU A 142 10.32 16.21 -9.80
N SER A 143 10.71 16.10 -8.54
CA SER A 143 11.99 16.61 -8.04
C SER A 143 12.77 15.51 -7.31
N ASN A 144 14.01 15.29 -7.69
CA ASN A 144 14.91 14.36 -7.05
C ASN A 144 16.27 15.04 -6.82
N ALA A 145 16.57 15.32 -5.54
CA ALA A 145 17.80 16.02 -5.16
C ALA A 145 19.05 15.15 -5.37
N SER A 146 18.94 13.82 -5.28
CA SER A 146 20.06 12.89 -5.35
C SER A 146 20.69 12.83 -6.75
N ASN A 147 19.91 13.06 -7.80
CA ASN A 147 20.37 13.07 -9.19
C ASN A 147 20.23 14.45 -9.87
N ASN A 148 19.83 15.48 -9.11
CA ASN A 148 19.59 16.84 -9.58
C ASN A 148 18.57 16.90 -10.75
N GLU A 149 17.54 16.06 -10.69
CA GLU A 149 16.46 16.02 -11.67
C GLU A 149 15.27 16.85 -11.19
N GLU A 150 14.82 17.75 -12.05
CA GLU A 150 13.65 18.58 -11.82
C GLU A 150 12.90 18.76 -13.13
N ARG A 151 11.66 18.25 -13.21
CA ARG A 151 10.85 18.36 -14.43
C ARG A 151 9.36 18.22 -14.17
N GLU A 152 8.58 18.76 -15.09
CA GLU A 152 7.14 18.52 -15.14
C GLU A 152 6.84 17.27 -15.98
N VAL A 153 5.87 16.47 -15.51
CA VAL A 153 5.38 15.29 -16.20
C VAL A 153 3.87 15.31 -16.18
N LEU A 154 3.26 15.06 -17.35
CA LEU A 154 1.82 14.87 -17.46
C LEU A 154 1.49 13.38 -17.31
N ILE A 155 0.79 13.02 -16.25
CA ILE A 155 0.23 11.68 -16.03
C ILE A 155 -1.22 11.70 -16.51
N TYR A 156 -1.58 10.84 -17.46
CA TYR A 156 -2.94 10.78 -18.00
C TYR A 156 -3.31 9.35 -18.41
N MET A 157 -4.52 9.17 -18.93
CA MET A 157 -5.04 7.85 -19.28
C MET A 157 -4.07 7.06 -20.19
N ASN A 158 -3.73 5.85 -19.75
CA ASN A 158 -2.78 4.93 -20.39
C ASN A 158 -1.34 5.46 -20.54
N ASN A 159 -1.02 6.61 -19.92
CA ASN A 159 0.29 7.23 -19.95
C ASN A 159 0.75 7.53 -18.52
N PRO A 160 1.15 6.47 -17.78
CA PRO A 160 1.63 6.63 -16.41
C PRO A 160 3.05 7.19 -16.37
N LEU A 161 3.41 7.83 -15.26
CA LEU A 161 4.81 8.15 -14.97
C LEU A 161 5.53 6.88 -14.52
N ARG A 162 6.62 6.52 -15.19
CA ARG A 162 7.54 5.45 -14.77
C ARG A 162 8.80 6.09 -14.22
N TYR A 163 9.13 5.81 -12.96
CA TYR A 163 10.26 6.43 -12.28
C TYR A 163 10.79 5.53 -11.15
N GLU A 164 12.11 5.35 -11.06
CA GLU A 164 12.77 4.57 -9.98
C GLU A 164 12.11 3.20 -9.71
N GLY A 165 11.85 2.43 -10.79
CA GLY A 165 11.24 1.09 -10.72
C GLY A 165 9.74 1.06 -10.43
N LYS A 166 9.12 2.22 -10.19
CA LYS A 166 7.69 2.35 -9.88
C LYS A 166 6.92 2.98 -11.03
N THR A 167 5.64 2.63 -11.13
CA THR A 167 4.72 3.18 -12.12
C THR A 167 3.55 3.86 -11.41
N TYR A 168 3.35 5.14 -11.70
CA TYR A 168 2.35 6.01 -11.11
C TYR A 168 1.20 6.18 -12.08
N TYR A 169 0.08 5.54 -11.78
CA TYR A 169 -1.16 5.64 -12.53
C TYR A 169 -2.08 6.65 -11.87
N GLN A 170 -2.75 7.47 -12.69
CA GLN A 170 -3.90 8.22 -12.21
C GLN A 170 -5.04 7.24 -11.93
N ALA A 171 -5.43 7.09 -10.66
CA ALA A 171 -6.42 6.10 -10.24
C ALA A 171 -7.77 6.73 -9.89
N SER A 172 -7.75 7.90 -9.22
CA SER A 172 -8.96 8.60 -8.83
C SER A 172 -8.68 10.10 -8.60
N PHE A 173 -9.68 10.83 -8.15
CA PHE A 173 -9.59 12.22 -7.76
C PHE A 173 -10.53 12.51 -6.58
N GLY A 174 -10.19 13.53 -5.79
CA GLY A 174 -10.96 13.91 -4.61
C GLY A 174 -12.23 14.70 -4.92
N LYS A 175 -13.03 14.95 -3.89
CA LYS A 175 -14.12 15.94 -3.97
C LYS A 175 -13.50 17.32 -4.25
N ASP A 176 -14.23 18.14 -5.00
CA ASP A 176 -13.85 19.49 -5.41
C ASP A 176 -12.70 19.58 -6.43
N GLU A 177 -12.34 18.48 -7.09
CA GLU A 177 -11.52 18.50 -8.33
C GLU A 177 -10.10 19.07 -8.14
N THR A 178 -9.63 19.20 -6.89
CA THR A 178 -8.30 19.75 -6.54
C THR A 178 -7.30 18.67 -6.11
N LEU A 179 -7.74 17.42 -6.00
CA LEU A 179 -6.93 16.32 -5.48
C LEU A 179 -6.83 15.20 -6.50
N SER A 180 -5.61 14.75 -6.74
CA SER A 180 -5.29 13.57 -7.54
C SER A 180 -4.95 12.39 -6.64
N VAL A 181 -5.49 11.21 -6.96
CA VAL A 181 -5.12 9.95 -6.31
C VAL A 181 -4.31 9.13 -7.30
N LEU A 182 -3.05 8.88 -6.95
CA LEU A 182 -2.14 8.05 -7.73
C LEU A 182 -2.09 6.63 -7.17
N GLN A 183 -2.27 5.64 -8.03
CA GLN A 183 -1.95 4.24 -7.72
C GLN A 183 -0.50 3.97 -8.13
N VAL A 184 0.28 3.46 -7.19
CA VAL A 184 1.71 3.17 -7.39
C VAL A 184 1.89 1.66 -7.49
N VAL A 185 2.52 1.22 -8.58
CA VAL A 185 2.79 -0.20 -8.84
C VAL A 185 4.29 -0.39 -9.03
N GLU A 186 4.87 -1.32 -8.28
CA GLU A 186 6.22 -1.82 -8.53
C GLU A 186 6.12 -3.09 -9.38
N ASN A 187 6.63 -3.03 -10.60
CA ASN A 187 6.60 -4.17 -11.52
C ASN A 187 7.97 -4.34 -12.19
N PRO A 188 8.90 -5.09 -11.58
CA PRO A 188 10.21 -5.34 -12.18
C PRO A 188 10.12 -6.15 -13.49
N GLY A 189 9.05 -6.93 -13.67
CA GLY A 189 8.82 -7.79 -14.82
C GLY A 189 8.09 -7.13 -16.00
N TRP A 190 7.90 -5.80 -15.99
CA TRP A 190 7.11 -5.09 -17.00
C TRP A 190 7.64 -5.26 -18.44
N LEU A 191 8.92 -5.63 -18.60
CA LEU A 191 9.56 -5.88 -19.88
C LEU A 191 9.27 -7.28 -20.46
N PHE A 192 8.89 -8.25 -19.63
CA PHE A 192 8.73 -9.65 -20.08
C PHE A 192 7.71 -9.84 -21.21
N PRO A 193 6.53 -9.18 -21.22
CA PRO A 193 5.60 -9.27 -22.34
C PRO A 193 6.23 -8.81 -23.66
N TYR A 194 7.00 -7.73 -23.63
CA TYR A 194 7.68 -7.20 -24.82
C TYR A 194 8.76 -8.15 -25.34
N LEU A 195 9.58 -8.71 -24.44
CA LEU A 195 10.57 -9.73 -24.80
C LEU A 195 9.92 -10.97 -25.41
N SER A 196 8.77 -11.40 -24.87
CA SER A 196 8.00 -12.52 -25.41
C SER A 196 7.51 -12.26 -26.82
N CYS A 197 6.97 -11.06 -27.09
CA CYS A 197 6.56 -10.64 -28.43
C CYS A 197 7.74 -10.66 -29.42
N ILE A 198 8.90 -10.13 -29.03
CA ILE A 198 10.11 -10.13 -29.88
C ILE A 198 10.55 -11.55 -30.21
N LEU A 199 10.59 -12.44 -29.22
CA LEU A 199 10.96 -13.85 -29.42
C LEU A 199 10.00 -14.56 -30.37
N ILE A 200 8.69 -14.35 -30.20
CA ILE A 200 7.66 -14.92 -31.09
C ILE A 200 7.84 -14.38 -32.52
N SER A 201 8.00 -13.06 -32.69
CA SER A 201 8.23 -12.44 -33.99
C SER A 201 9.49 -12.98 -34.67
N PHE A 202 10.57 -13.17 -33.92
CA PHE A 202 11.81 -13.74 -34.43
C PHE A 202 11.63 -15.20 -34.87
N GLY A 203 10.95 -16.02 -34.05
CA GLY A 203 10.66 -17.42 -34.39
C GLY A 203 9.84 -17.55 -35.67
N LEU A 204 8.80 -16.72 -35.83
CA LEU A 204 7.97 -16.67 -37.03
C LEU A 204 8.77 -16.22 -38.26
N LEU A 205 9.60 -15.19 -38.12
CA LEU A 205 10.46 -14.70 -39.19
C LEU A 205 11.45 -15.78 -39.63
N TRP A 206 12.09 -16.48 -38.69
CA TRP A 206 13.01 -17.57 -38.97
C TRP A 206 12.32 -18.72 -39.72
N HIS A 207 11.15 -19.14 -39.24
CA HIS A 207 10.35 -20.18 -39.89
C HIS A 207 9.95 -19.79 -41.32
N PHE A 208 9.52 -18.55 -41.52
CA PHE A 208 9.20 -18.00 -42.84
C PHE A 208 10.42 -18.04 -43.77
N LEU A 209 11.58 -17.58 -43.33
CA LEU A 209 12.82 -17.57 -44.11
C LEU A 209 13.28 -18.99 -44.52
N LEU A 210 13.15 -19.97 -43.62
CA LEU A 210 13.44 -21.37 -43.94
C LEU A 210 12.48 -21.93 -45.00
N SER A 211 11.18 -21.66 -44.86
CA SER A 211 10.16 -22.05 -45.84
C SER A 211 10.43 -21.42 -47.20
N LEU A 212 10.75 -20.12 -47.23
CA LEU A 212 11.08 -19.39 -48.45
C LEU A 212 12.32 -19.97 -49.15
N LYS A 213 13.41 -20.21 -48.43
CA LYS A 213 14.62 -20.85 -48.99
C LYS A 213 14.32 -22.23 -49.59
N ARG A 214 13.50 -23.05 -48.91
CA ARG A 214 13.07 -24.36 -49.43
C ARG A 214 12.25 -24.22 -50.72
N PHE A 215 11.35 -23.24 -50.78
CA PHE A 215 10.53 -22.97 -51.97
C PHE A 215 11.39 -22.50 -53.15
N THR A 216 12.31 -21.55 -52.94
CA THR A 216 13.19 -21.04 -54.01
C THR A 216 14.12 -22.13 -54.55
N LYS A 217 14.62 -23.04 -53.69
CA LYS A 217 15.45 -24.17 -54.12
C LYS A 217 14.69 -25.21 -54.95
N ARG A 218 13.37 -25.33 -54.80
CA ARG A 218 12.53 -26.23 -55.60
C ARG A 218 12.15 -25.68 -56.98
N LYS A 219 12.32 -24.39 -57.21
CA LYS A 219 12.01 -23.72 -58.49
C LYS A 219 13.22 -23.56 -59.44
N LYS A 220 14.42 -23.92 -58.97
CA LYS A 220 15.61 -24.13 -59.82
C LYS A 220 15.77 -25.62 -60.06
#